data_AF-A0A2W4LBL0-F1
#
_entry.id   AF-A0A2W4LBL0-F1
#
_cell.length_a   1.000
_cell.length_b   1.000
_cell.length_c   1.000
_cell.angle_alpha   90.00
_cell.angle_beta   90.00
_cell.angle_gamma   90.00
#
_symmetry.space_group_name_H-M   'P 1'
#
loop_
_entity.id
_entity.type
_entity.pdbx_description
1 polymer ?
#
loop_
_entity_poly.entity_id
_entity_poly.type
_entity_poly.pdbx_seq_one_letter_code
_entity_poly.pdbx_strand_id
1 'polypeptide(L)'
;MALTKADIVELVSDQLMPTYLRERERLDRIDRWWRWQHDDIDLPRRSGSEIKHLVRLAKTPWLRLVVAAVAQILYVDGYRSPTGGTVDTPWRVWLRNGMPARQVQVHRAALAYGQSYLVVLPGDAGAVMRGVSPRRMMAWYGDDTEDEWPLYALRAESTNTVGGHQSWSIRLYDDQYVWYLGMEANSATAEYIEYREHGLGVCPVVRYAPALDLDGRAVGEVEPYISTAARINKTSFDRLMAQHFNSWKVRTVSGMVQPDDDEEAQQTKLRLRQDDILVAEDPDTRFGTLDETPLDGFIQAHRADVETLAAVSQTPSHQLTGQMINLSAEALAAAEASLERKADEFKRTLGSSHDQALRLAAAIEGDTDAAQDVSAHVTWADMGSRSLAQAVDALGKASQMLGIPPSALWSRIPGVTQDDVAEWQRLAQEGDAMLQLAQRIEQQMADLDLAE
;
A
#
# COMPACT_ATOMS: atom_id res chain seq x y z
N MET A 1 18.01 25.14 22.26
CA MET A 1 18.95 24.93 23.38
C MET A 1 19.63 23.62 23.05
N ALA A 2 20.96 23.58 22.88
CA ALA A 2 21.62 22.34 22.46
C ALA A 2 21.40 21.27 23.53
N LEU A 3 20.68 20.20 23.19
CA LEU A 3 20.40 19.09 24.09
C LEU A 3 21.73 18.47 24.54
N THR A 4 21.91 18.28 25.84
CA THR A 4 23.11 17.60 26.33
C THR A 4 22.97 16.09 26.13
N LYS A 5 24.11 15.37 26.13
CA LYS A 5 24.11 13.90 26.02
C LYS A 5 23.23 13.22 27.06
N ALA A 6 23.20 13.77 28.28
CA ALA A 6 22.38 13.25 29.37
C ALA A 6 20.89 13.46 29.07
N ASP A 7 20.52 14.65 28.61
CA ASP A 7 19.13 14.98 28.26
C ASP A 7 18.58 14.08 27.15
N ILE A 8 19.41 13.72 26.17
CA ILE A 8 19.01 12.83 25.07
C ILE A 8 18.80 11.40 25.55
N VAL A 9 19.69 10.90 26.40
CA VAL A 9 19.54 9.56 26.98
C VAL A 9 18.27 9.49 27.84
N GLU A 10 18.01 10.51 28.66
CA GLU A 10 16.80 10.62 29.48
C GLU A 10 15.55 10.70 28.60
N LEU A 11 15.52 11.59 27.60
CA LEU A 11 14.41 11.76 26.67
C LEU A 11 14.07 10.46 25.93
N VAL A 12 15.10 9.77 25.41
CA VAL A 12 14.92 8.50 24.68
C VAL A 12 14.38 7.41 25.60
N SER A 13 14.95 7.28 26.81
CA SER A 13 14.60 6.22 27.75
C SER A 13 13.20 6.41 28.34
N ASP A 14 12.87 7.64 28.75
CA ASP A 14 11.66 7.90 29.55
C ASP A 14 10.42 8.19 28.69
N GLN A 15 10.59 8.81 27.53
CA GLN A 15 9.45 9.31 26.72
C GLN A 15 9.36 8.65 25.35
N LEU A 16 10.45 8.66 24.57
CA LEU A 16 10.39 8.29 23.15
C LEU A 16 10.27 6.78 22.97
N MET A 17 11.09 5.97 23.64
CA MET A 17 11.06 4.51 23.52
C MET A 17 9.73 3.89 24.00
N PRO A 18 9.18 4.24 25.18
CA PRO A 18 7.89 3.69 25.61
C PRO A 18 6.74 4.04 24.67
N THR A 19 6.76 5.24 24.08
CA THR A 19 5.74 5.68 23.12
C THR A 19 5.89 4.95 21.78
N TYR A 20 7.12 4.82 21.29
CA TYR A 20 7.42 4.01 20.10
C TYR A 20 6.99 2.56 20.26
N LEU A 21 7.26 1.92 21.41
CA LEU A 21 6.86 0.53 21.65
C LEU A 21 5.34 0.34 21.63
N ARG A 22 4.58 1.26 22.25
CA ARG A 22 3.11 1.25 22.20
C ARG A 22 2.57 1.40 20.78
N GLU A 23 3.09 2.36 20.02
CA GLU A 23 2.67 2.55 18.63
C GLU A 23 3.05 1.35 17.77
N ARG A 24 4.22 0.76 18.01
CA ARG A 24 4.65 -0.46 17.33
C ARG A 24 3.71 -1.64 17.56
N GLU A 25 3.15 -1.83 18.75
CA GLU A 25 2.17 -2.90 19.00
C GLU A 25 0.93 -2.75 18.12
N ARG A 26 0.42 -1.52 17.98
CA ARG A 26 -0.68 -1.19 17.04
C ARG A 26 -0.26 -1.51 15.61
N LEU A 27 0.91 -1.05 15.17
CA LEU A 27 1.42 -1.30 13.82
C LEU A 27 1.70 -2.79 13.53
N ASP A 28 2.12 -3.56 14.53
CA ASP A 28 2.36 -5.00 14.43
C ASP A 28 1.03 -5.77 14.25
N ARG A 29 -0.07 -5.31 14.87
CA ARG A 29 -1.41 -5.82 14.58
C ARG A 29 -1.80 -5.55 13.12
N ILE A 30 -1.56 -4.33 12.62
CA ILE A 30 -1.85 -3.96 11.23
C ILE A 30 -1.01 -4.81 10.25
N ASP A 31 0.28 -4.98 10.52
CA ASP A 31 1.20 -5.79 9.69
C ASP A 31 0.73 -7.23 9.55
N ARG A 32 0.28 -7.84 10.65
CA ARG A 32 -0.23 -9.21 10.65
C ARG A 32 -1.47 -9.37 9.76
N TRP A 33 -2.39 -8.42 9.80
CA TRP A 33 -3.57 -8.40 8.92
C TRP A 33 -3.20 -8.15 7.45
N TRP A 34 -2.22 -7.28 7.20
CA TRP A 34 -1.74 -6.99 5.85
C TRP A 34 -0.98 -8.18 5.22
N ARG A 35 -0.19 -8.91 6.01
CA ARG A 35 0.62 -10.08 5.59
C ARG A 35 -0.07 -11.42 5.84
N TRP A 36 -1.41 -11.48 5.94
CA TRP A 36 -2.20 -12.72 6.16
C TRP A 36 -1.74 -13.61 7.34
N GLN A 37 -1.01 -13.02 8.29
CA GLN A 37 -0.47 -13.65 9.50
C GLN A 37 -1.23 -13.18 10.74
N HIS A 38 -2.47 -12.71 10.58
CA HIS A 38 -3.32 -12.28 11.70
C HIS A 38 -3.66 -13.45 12.63
N ASP A 39 -4.05 -13.08 13.85
CA ASP A 39 -4.46 -14.03 14.86
C ASP A 39 -5.58 -14.94 14.35
N ASP A 40 -5.52 -16.19 14.77
CA ASP A 40 -6.58 -17.16 14.51
C ASP A 40 -7.87 -16.68 15.16
N ILE A 41 -9.01 -17.11 14.60
CA ILE A 41 -10.31 -16.92 15.24
C ILE A 41 -10.24 -17.59 16.62
N ASP A 42 -10.82 -16.96 17.64
CA ASP A 42 -10.85 -17.52 18.99
C ASP A 42 -11.54 -18.89 18.99
N LEU A 43 -10.73 -19.93 19.14
CA LEU A 43 -11.17 -21.32 19.22
C LEU A 43 -11.34 -21.74 20.68
N PRO A 44 -12.35 -22.59 21.00
CA PRO A 44 -12.42 -23.24 22.29
C PRO A 44 -11.11 -23.94 22.68
N ARG A 45 -10.74 -23.90 23.97
CA ARG A 45 -9.44 -24.42 24.47
C ARG A 45 -9.14 -25.89 24.09
N ARG A 46 -10.17 -26.69 23.75
CA ARG A 46 -10.05 -28.10 23.37
C ARG A 46 -10.28 -28.38 21.88
N SER A 47 -10.15 -27.37 21.01
CA SER A 47 -10.25 -27.61 19.56
C SER A 47 -9.13 -28.51 19.05
N GLY A 48 -9.51 -29.58 18.35
CA GLY A 48 -8.58 -30.55 17.74
C GLY A 48 -7.68 -29.92 16.67
N SER A 49 -6.63 -30.67 16.28
CA SER A 49 -5.68 -30.24 15.23
C SER A 49 -6.35 -29.96 13.88
N GLU A 50 -7.42 -30.69 13.59
CA GLU A 50 -8.25 -30.57 12.38
C GLU A 50 -8.94 -29.20 12.28
N ILE A 51 -9.64 -28.76 13.34
CA ILE A 51 -10.29 -27.45 13.37
C ILE A 51 -9.26 -26.32 13.21
N LYS A 52 -8.08 -26.46 13.85
CA LYS A 52 -6.98 -25.50 13.69
C LYS A 52 -6.44 -25.46 12.26
N HIS A 53 -6.47 -26.57 11.54
CA HIS A 53 -6.11 -26.60 10.12
C HIS A 53 -7.14 -25.84 9.27
N LEU A 54 -8.44 -26.05 9.51
CA LEU A 54 -9.51 -25.33 8.82
C LEU A 54 -9.46 -23.81 9.07
N VAL A 55 -9.12 -23.36 10.28
CA VAL A 55 -8.91 -21.93 10.56
C VAL A 55 -7.78 -21.35 9.72
N ARG A 56 -6.65 -22.07 9.59
CA ARG A 56 -5.54 -21.62 8.74
C ARG A 56 -5.94 -21.56 7.27
N LEU A 57 -6.75 -22.50 6.80
CA LEU A 57 -7.25 -22.56 5.43
C LEU A 57 -8.23 -21.41 5.10
N ALA A 58 -8.99 -20.92 6.09
CA ALA A 58 -9.95 -19.84 5.90
C ALA A 58 -9.32 -18.45 5.67
N LYS A 59 -8.04 -18.26 6.02
CA LYS A 59 -7.36 -16.96 5.96
C LYS A 59 -7.14 -16.49 4.53
N THR A 60 -7.68 -15.33 4.18
CA THR A 60 -7.52 -14.72 2.85
C THR A 60 -6.95 -13.29 2.96
N PRO A 61 -5.96 -12.89 2.14
CA PRO A 61 -5.28 -11.59 2.23
C PRO A 61 -6.08 -10.42 1.62
N TRP A 62 -7.34 -10.21 2.04
CA TRP A 62 -8.22 -9.17 1.47
C TRP A 62 -7.65 -7.75 1.57
N LEU A 63 -7.10 -7.40 2.74
CA LEU A 63 -6.60 -6.04 2.99
C LEU A 63 -5.32 -5.72 2.20
N ARG A 64 -4.56 -6.75 1.80
CA ARG A 64 -3.42 -6.57 0.90
C ARG A 64 -3.88 -6.12 -0.49
N LEU A 65 -5.02 -6.63 -0.95
CA LEU A 65 -5.60 -6.27 -2.25
C LEU A 65 -6.12 -4.83 -2.24
N VAL A 66 -6.79 -4.42 -1.16
CA VAL A 66 -7.25 -3.03 -0.97
C VAL A 66 -6.09 -2.03 -1.08
N VAL A 67 -4.98 -2.30 -0.35
CA VAL A 67 -3.78 -1.45 -0.43
C VAL A 67 -3.14 -1.50 -1.81
N ALA A 68 -3.08 -2.68 -2.44
CA ALA A 68 -2.47 -2.85 -3.75
C ALA A 68 -3.22 -2.09 -4.86
N ALA A 69 -4.57 -2.10 -4.84
CA ALA A 69 -5.41 -1.44 -5.83
C ALA A 69 -5.10 0.06 -5.93
N VAL A 70 -4.91 0.73 -4.78
CA VAL A 70 -4.51 2.15 -4.75
C VAL A 70 -3.02 2.32 -5.09
N ALA A 71 -2.14 1.51 -4.48
CA ALA A 71 -0.70 1.65 -4.64
C ALA A 71 -0.23 1.46 -6.10
N GLN A 72 -0.96 0.70 -6.91
CA GLN A 72 -0.69 0.48 -8.34
C GLN A 72 -1.05 1.68 -9.24
N ILE A 73 -1.70 2.69 -8.69
CA ILE A 73 -2.00 3.95 -9.40
C ILE A 73 -0.94 5.03 -9.07
N LEU A 74 -0.26 4.87 -7.93
CA LEU A 74 0.64 5.89 -7.37
C LEU A 74 2.08 5.70 -7.86
N TYR A 75 2.38 6.26 -9.03
CA TYR A 75 3.72 6.33 -9.59
C TYR A 75 4.10 7.77 -9.94
N VAL A 76 5.12 8.29 -9.25
CA VAL A 76 5.78 9.56 -9.61
C VAL A 76 6.68 9.32 -10.81
N ASP A 77 6.54 10.17 -11.82
CA ASP A 77 7.24 10.06 -13.11
C ASP A 77 8.10 11.29 -13.45
N GLY A 78 7.97 12.39 -12.71
CA GLY A 78 8.77 13.59 -12.90
C GLY A 78 8.64 14.61 -11.78
N TYR A 79 9.37 15.72 -11.92
CA TYR A 79 9.38 16.84 -10.99
C TYR A 79 9.55 18.15 -11.77
N ARG A 80 8.59 19.07 -11.65
CA ARG A 80 8.51 20.26 -12.51
C ARG A 80 8.20 21.52 -11.73
N SER A 81 8.83 22.61 -12.13
CA SER A 81 8.50 23.97 -11.70
C SER A 81 7.65 24.68 -12.77
N PRO A 82 6.58 25.41 -12.39
CA PRO A 82 5.73 26.17 -13.33
C PRO A 82 6.50 27.17 -14.19
N THR A 83 7.61 27.71 -13.69
CA THR A 83 8.37 28.79 -14.34
C THR A 83 9.56 28.34 -15.19
N GLY A 84 9.99 27.08 -15.07
CA GLY A 84 11.28 26.62 -15.64
C GLY A 84 11.31 25.21 -16.24
N GLY A 85 10.20 24.46 -16.21
CA GLY A 85 10.19 23.07 -16.69
C GLY A 85 10.75 22.09 -15.67
N THR A 86 11.36 20.99 -16.11
CA THR A 86 11.91 19.94 -15.24
C THR A 86 13.11 20.46 -14.46
N VAL A 87 13.10 20.31 -13.14
CA VAL A 87 14.23 20.71 -12.28
C VAL A 87 15.24 19.57 -12.21
N ASP A 88 16.39 19.72 -12.89
CA ASP A 88 17.35 18.63 -13.13
C ASP A 88 18.03 18.12 -11.85
N THR A 89 18.45 19.01 -10.94
CA THR A 89 19.24 18.62 -9.76
C THR A 89 18.48 17.66 -8.84
N PRO A 90 17.26 17.98 -8.35
CA PRO A 90 16.52 17.09 -7.44
C PRO A 90 16.10 15.79 -8.13
N TRP A 91 15.74 15.87 -9.42
CA TRP A 91 15.36 14.70 -10.20
C TRP A 91 16.53 13.74 -10.41
N ARG A 92 17.73 14.25 -10.64
CA ARG A 92 18.94 13.41 -10.71
C ARG A 92 19.24 12.72 -9.38
N VAL A 93 19.01 13.38 -8.24
CA VAL A 93 19.13 12.75 -6.91
C VAL A 93 18.11 11.63 -6.74
N TRP A 94 16.86 11.85 -7.16
CA TRP A 94 15.81 10.85 -7.15
C TRP A 94 16.21 9.59 -7.91
N LEU A 95 16.72 9.75 -9.14
CA LEU A 95 17.21 8.66 -9.97
C LEU A 95 18.44 7.97 -9.36
N ARG A 96 19.43 8.73 -8.86
CA ARG A 96 20.64 8.20 -8.21
C ARG A 96 20.32 7.31 -7.01
N ASN A 97 19.28 7.64 -6.26
CA ASN A 97 18.83 6.86 -5.10
C ASN A 97 17.97 5.63 -5.46
N GLY A 98 17.66 5.42 -6.74
CA GLY A 98 16.79 4.33 -7.20
C GLY A 98 15.34 4.52 -6.74
N MET A 99 14.92 5.77 -6.54
CA MET A 99 13.58 6.09 -6.06
C MET A 99 12.44 5.68 -7.01
N PRO A 100 12.60 5.59 -8.35
CA PRO A 100 11.55 5.06 -9.22
C PRO A 100 11.02 3.68 -8.79
N ALA A 101 11.90 2.81 -8.26
CA ALA A 101 11.51 1.51 -7.72
C ALA A 101 11.16 1.56 -6.22
N ARG A 102 11.90 2.37 -5.44
CA ARG A 102 11.72 2.43 -3.97
C ARG A 102 10.46 3.18 -3.54
N GLN A 103 9.94 4.10 -4.35
CA GLN A 103 8.68 4.82 -4.08
C GLN A 103 7.52 3.87 -3.78
N VAL A 104 7.46 2.72 -4.47
CA VAL A 104 6.41 1.72 -4.29
C VAL A 104 6.39 1.19 -2.86
N GLN A 105 7.56 1.06 -2.23
CA GLN A 105 7.68 0.59 -0.85
C GLN A 105 7.20 1.67 0.14
N VAL A 106 7.53 2.93 -0.13
CA VAL A 106 7.10 4.09 0.67
C VAL A 106 5.58 4.26 0.61
N HIS A 107 5.00 4.24 -0.60
CA HIS A 107 3.55 4.36 -0.82
C HIS A 107 2.80 3.20 -0.17
N ARG A 108 3.25 1.95 -0.37
CA ARG A 108 2.59 0.78 0.24
C ARG A 108 2.63 0.82 1.75
N ALA A 109 3.74 1.24 2.36
CA ALA A 109 3.83 1.39 3.81
C ALA A 109 2.90 2.52 4.31
N ALA A 110 2.89 3.67 3.63
CA ALA A 110 2.05 4.81 3.98
C ALA A 110 0.56 4.44 3.91
N LEU A 111 0.14 3.78 2.84
CA LEU A 111 -1.24 3.31 2.68
C LEU A 111 -1.59 2.20 3.67
N ALA A 112 -0.69 1.26 3.95
CA ALA A 112 -1.01 0.14 4.83
C ALA A 112 -1.14 0.58 6.30
N TYR A 113 -0.18 1.36 6.80
CA TYR A 113 -0.08 1.74 8.20
C TYR A 113 -0.67 3.11 8.52
N GLY A 114 -0.95 3.94 7.52
CA GLY A 114 -1.39 5.33 7.66
C GLY A 114 -0.25 6.33 7.56
N GLN A 115 0.98 5.88 7.80
CA GLN A 115 2.17 6.71 7.68
C GLN A 115 3.38 5.89 7.22
N SER A 116 4.29 6.54 6.52
CA SER A 116 5.66 6.07 6.32
C SER A 116 6.60 7.25 6.29
N TYR A 117 7.90 6.98 6.17
CA TYR A 117 8.89 8.03 6.27
C TYR A 117 9.98 7.87 5.22
N LEU A 118 10.56 9.00 4.82
CA LEU A 118 11.76 9.07 4.01
C LEU A 118 12.82 9.88 4.75
N VAL A 119 13.98 9.27 4.97
CA VAL A 119 15.13 9.94 5.57
C VAL A 119 16.02 10.44 4.45
N VAL A 120 16.39 11.72 4.48
CA VAL A 120 17.27 12.35 3.48
C VAL A 120 18.49 12.94 4.17
N LEU A 121 19.64 12.30 4.00
CA LEU A 121 20.89 12.70 4.64
C LEU A 121 22.00 12.97 3.62
N PRO A 122 22.98 13.82 3.95
CA PRO A 122 24.21 13.90 3.16
C PRO A 122 24.97 12.58 3.19
N GLY A 123 25.56 12.20 2.06
CA GLY A 123 26.44 11.05 1.92
C GLY A 123 27.59 11.35 0.96
N ASP A 124 28.52 10.40 0.81
CA ASP A 124 29.78 10.62 0.08
C ASP A 124 29.61 11.03 -1.39
N ALA A 125 28.55 10.53 -2.05
CA ALA A 125 28.24 10.80 -3.45
C ALA A 125 27.07 11.79 -3.63
N GLY A 126 26.70 12.51 -2.56
CA GLY A 126 25.56 13.44 -2.48
C GLY A 126 24.43 12.95 -1.57
N ALA A 127 23.29 13.62 -1.64
CA ALA A 127 22.07 13.30 -0.88
C ALA A 127 21.63 11.84 -1.04
N VAL A 128 21.39 11.18 0.09
CA VAL A 128 20.95 9.79 0.21
C VAL A 128 19.53 9.73 0.76
N MET A 129 18.61 9.20 -0.05
CA MET A 129 17.20 9.01 0.30
C MET A 129 16.92 7.56 0.70
N ARG A 130 16.33 7.35 1.88
CA ARG A 130 16.01 6.00 2.40
C ARG A 130 14.61 5.94 2.96
N GLY A 131 13.76 5.12 2.34
CA GLY A 131 12.43 4.80 2.88
C GLY A 131 12.56 4.00 4.17
N VAL A 132 11.80 4.37 5.19
CA VAL A 132 11.77 3.70 6.49
C VAL A 132 10.33 3.36 6.85
N SER A 133 10.12 2.12 7.28
CA SER A 133 8.81 1.66 7.75
C SER A 133 8.47 2.33 9.09
N PRO A 134 7.20 2.71 9.33
CA PRO A 134 6.78 3.26 10.62
C PRO A 134 6.96 2.28 11.79
N ARG A 135 7.05 0.97 11.50
CA ARG A 135 7.35 -0.05 12.53
C ARG A 135 8.77 0.03 13.08
N ARG A 136 9.65 0.75 12.38
CA ARG A 136 11.06 0.95 12.76
C ARG A 136 11.35 2.40 13.11
N MET A 137 10.44 3.32 12.85
CA MET A 137 10.67 4.74 13.07
C MET A 137 9.40 5.48 13.45
N MET A 138 9.50 6.40 14.39
CA MET A 138 8.46 7.32 14.80
C MET A 138 9.03 8.74 14.81
N ALA A 139 8.23 9.72 14.41
CA ALA A 139 8.59 11.13 14.45
C ALA A 139 7.65 11.88 15.40
N TRP A 140 8.17 12.91 16.06
CA TRP A 140 7.43 13.81 16.95
C TRP A 140 7.50 15.22 16.41
N TYR A 141 6.36 15.87 16.34
CA TYR A 141 6.21 17.25 15.88
C TYR A 141 5.85 18.13 17.08
N GLY A 142 6.05 19.45 16.97
CA GLY A 142 5.51 20.39 17.94
C GLY A 142 3.99 20.46 17.79
N ASP A 143 3.54 20.55 16.54
CA ASP A 143 2.17 20.36 16.10
C ASP A 143 2.12 19.27 15.01
N ASP A 144 1.44 18.16 15.30
CA ASP A 144 1.35 17.01 14.39
C ASP A 144 0.62 17.31 13.06
N THR A 145 -0.06 18.45 12.95
CA THR A 145 -0.86 18.84 11.78
C THR A 145 -0.24 19.97 10.97
N GLU A 146 0.36 20.96 11.63
CA GLU A 146 0.88 22.17 10.98
C GLU A 146 2.36 22.08 10.63
N ASP A 147 3.16 21.38 11.45
CA ASP A 147 4.61 21.39 11.28
C ASP A 147 5.05 20.59 10.05
N GLU A 148 5.83 21.24 9.19
CA GLU A 148 6.45 20.60 8.03
C GLU A 148 7.56 19.62 8.45
N TRP A 149 8.32 19.97 9.50
CA TRP A 149 9.47 19.19 9.98
C TRP A 149 9.23 18.68 11.40
N PRO A 150 9.58 17.42 11.70
CA PRO A 150 9.53 16.93 13.07
C PRO A 150 10.61 17.60 13.94
N LEU A 151 10.34 17.70 15.23
CA LEU A 151 11.34 18.09 16.23
C LEU A 151 12.39 16.99 16.40
N TYR A 152 11.92 15.75 16.53
CA TYR A 152 12.76 14.58 16.67
C TYR A 152 12.18 13.40 15.89
N ALA A 153 13.04 12.54 15.38
CA ALA A 153 12.64 11.23 14.88
C ALA A 153 13.51 10.12 15.45
N LEU A 154 12.89 9.04 15.88
CA LEU A 154 13.55 7.89 16.49
C LEU A 154 13.41 6.69 15.58
N ARG A 155 14.52 6.17 15.08
CA ARG A 155 14.58 4.89 14.37
C ARG A 155 15.18 3.82 15.28
N ALA A 156 14.43 2.76 15.56
CA ALA A 156 14.89 1.64 16.39
C ALA A 156 14.88 0.33 15.59
N GLU A 157 16.05 -0.31 15.53
CA GLU A 157 16.25 -1.60 14.88
C GLU A 157 16.59 -2.66 15.92
N SER A 158 15.91 -3.81 15.86
CA SER A 158 16.27 -4.94 16.73
C SER A 158 17.54 -5.60 16.19
N THR A 159 18.58 -5.66 17.03
CA THR A 159 19.91 -6.15 16.62
C THR A 159 20.12 -7.61 16.96
N ASN A 160 19.72 -8.08 18.15
CA ASN A 160 19.78 -9.49 18.53
C ASN A 160 18.67 -9.84 19.54
N THR A 161 18.23 -11.10 19.51
CA THR A 161 17.41 -11.68 20.59
C THR A 161 18.30 -12.62 21.40
N VAL A 162 18.69 -12.21 22.61
CA VAL A 162 19.48 -13.05 23.52
C VAL A 162 18.56 -13.45 24.67
N GLY A 163 18.32 -14.76 24.84
CA GLY A 163 17.49 -15.27 25.93
C GLY A 163 16.00 -14.88 25.88
N GLY A 164 15.47 -14.51 24.71
CA GLY A 164 14.07 -14.07 24.54
C GLY A 164 13.84 -12.56 24.69
N HIS A 165 14.88 -11.81 25.05
CA HIS A 165 14.82 -10.34 25.15
C HIS A 165 15.50 -9.70 23.93
N GLN A 166 14.91 -8.62 23.40
CA GLN A 166 15.40 -7.91 22.21
C GLN A 166 16.30 -6.73 22.58
N SER A 167 17.53 -6.69 22.06
CA SER A 167 18.36 -5.48 22.10
C SER A 167 18.04 -4.55 20.93
N TRP A 168 18.18 -3.23 21.16
CA TRP A 168 17.85 -2.19 20.20
C TRP A 168 19.08 -1.36 19.83
N SER A 169 19.26 -1.14 18.53
CA SER A 169 20.07 -0.05 18.01
C SER A 169 19.15 1.11 17.65
N ILE A 170 19.38 2.25 18.29
CA ILE A 170 18.54 3.44 18.20
C ILE A 170 19.31 4.53 17.46
N ARG A 171 18.64 5.20 16.53
CA ARG A 171 19.10 6.43 15.88
C ARG A 171 18.08 7.53 16.13
N LEU A 172 18.48 8.58 16.83
CA LEU A 172 17.66 9.77 17.01
C LEU A 172 18.14 10.85 16.03
N TYR A 173 17.22 11.43 15.28
CA TYR A 173 17.43 12.52 14.36
C TYR A 173 16.87 13.79 15.01
N ASP A 174 17.67 14.85 15.07
CA ASP A 174 17.25 16.21 15.43
C ASP A 174 17.59 17.18 14.27
N ASP A 175 17.59 18.49 14.53
CA ASP A 175 17.85 19.52 13.53
C ASP A 175 19.32 19.62 13.07
N GLN A 176 20.27 19.06 13.82
CA GLN A 176 21.72 19.22 13.60
C GLN A 176 22.49 17.90 13.51
N TYR A 177 22.08 16.91 14.30
CA TYR A 177 22.80 15.68 14.61
C TYR A 177 21.93 14.42 14.46
N VAL A 178 22.61 13.34 14.10
CA VAL A 178 22.10 11.98 14.25
C VAL A 178 22.81 11.33 15.44
N TRP A 179 22.06 11.04 16.49
CA TRP A 179 22.54 10.38 17.70
C TRP A 179 22.37 8.87 17.59
N TYR A 180 23.42 8.14 17.89
CA TYR A 180 23.43 6.68 17.91
C TYR A 180 23.43 6.22 19.36
N LEU A 181 22.42 5.44 19.74
CA LEU A 181 22.28 4.86 21.07
C LEU A 181 22.07 3.34 20.97
N GLY A 182 22.48 2.62 22.01
CA GLY A 182 22.20 1.21 22.20
C GLY A 182 21.26 1.03 23.38
N MET A 183 20.35 0.06 23.34
CA MET A 183 19.56 -0.32 24.50
C MET A 183 19.60 -1.83 24.66
N GLU A 184 20.14 -2.28 25.79
CA GLU A 184 20.17 -3.71 26.13
C GLU A 184 18.79 -4.24 26.46
N ALA A 185 18.61 -5.54 26.28
CA ALA A 185 17.30 -6.17 26.26
C ALA A 185 16.57 -6.19 27.62
N ASN A 186 17.30 -5.97 28.71
CA ASN A 186 16.79 -5.88 30.09
C ASN A 186 17.04 -4.50 30.73
N SER A 187 17.55 -3.54 29.97
CA SER A 187 17.78 -2.17 30.44
C SER A 187 16.66 -1.27 29.94
N ALA A 188 16.11 -0.46 30.85
CA ALA A 188 15.22 0.64 30.47
C ALA A 188 16.02 1.88 30.02
N THR A 189 17.33 1.90 30.23
CA THR A 189 18.19 3.04 29.94
C THR A 189 18.93 2.82 28.63
N ALA A 190 18.88 3.82 27.75
CA ALA A 190 19.69 3.88 26.55
C ALA A 190 21.13 4.27 26.87
N GLU A 191 22.09 3.61 26.23
CA GLU A 191 23.51 3.94 26.28
C GLU A 191 23.90 4.75 25.05
N TYR A 192 24.46 5.92 25.28
CA TYR A 192 24.99 6.76 24.19
C TYR A 192 26.24 6.10 23.57
N ILE A 193 26.29 6.05 22.22
CA ILE A 193 27.42 5.51 21.47
C ILE A 193 28.19 6.67 20.81
N GLU A 194 27.57 7.37 19.86
CA GLU A 194 28.18 8.45 19.10
C GLU A 194 27.12 9.43 18.56
N TYR A 195 27.54 10.61 18.10
CA TYR A 195 26.69 11.49 17.29
C TYR A 195 27.40 11.81 15.96
N ARG A 196 26.63 12.14 14.93
CA ARG A 196 27.14 12.59 13.64
C ARG A 196 26.39 13.83 13.19
N GLU A 197 27.10 14.89 12.88
CA GLU A 197 26.52 16.13 12.39
C GLU A 197 26.14 16.00 10.92
N HIS A 198 24.94 16.49 10.55
CA HIS A 198 24.50 16.59 9.16
C HIS A 198 24.30 18.03 8.69
N GLY A 199 24.18 19.00 9.60
CA GLY A 199 24.24 20.44 9.27
C GLY A 199 23.08 20.98 8.42
N LEU A 200 21.88 20.40 8.52
CA LEU A 200 20.73 20.77 7.67
C LEU A 200 19.83 21.83 8.32
N GLY A 201 19.91 22.03 9.63
CA GLY A 201 19.07 22.97 10.36
C GLY A 201 17.60 22.56 10.51
N VAL A 202 17.25 21.36 10.03
CA VAL A 202 15.93 20.72 10.13
C VAL A 202 16.12 19.22 10.35
N CYS A 203 15.15 18.57 10.98
CA CYS A 203 15.19 17.11 11.14
C CYS A 203 15.06 16.44 9.76
N PRO A 204 16.02 15.60 9.33
CA PRO A 204 16.10 15.05 7.96
C PRO A 204 15.11 13.91 7.68
N VAL A 205 13.89 14.02 8.19
CA VAL A 205 12.85 12.99 8.11
C VAL A 205 11.56 13.62 7.58
N VAL A 206 11.10 13.12 6.44
CA VAL A 206 9.83 13.51 5.84
C VAL A 206 8.78 12.44 6.08
N ARG A 207 7.61 12.83 6.60
CA ARG A 207 6.47 11.94 6.83
C ARG A 207 5.56 11.91 5.61
N TYR A 208 5.17 10.69 5.23
CA TYR A 208 4.19 10.39 4.20
C TYR A 208 2.92 9.91 4.90
N ALA A 209 1.95 10.79 5.06
CA ALA A 209 0.67 10.51 5.71
C ALA A 209 -0.49 10.81 4.74
N PRO A 210 -0.99 9.81 3.98
CA PRO A 210 -1.98 10.05 2.93
C PRO A 210 -3.32 10.59 3.44
N ALA A 211 -3.70 10.21 4.67
CA ALA A 211 -4.94 10.60 5.33
C ALA A 211 -4.67 11.10 6.76
N LEU A 212 -4.03 12.27 6.87
CA LEU A 212 -3.82 12.98 8.13
C LEU A 212 -5.06 13.83 8.44
N ASP A 213 -5.66 13.64 9.60
CA ASP A 213 -6.76 14.48 10.07
C ASP A 213 -6.27 15.73 10.84
N LEU A 214 -7.19 16.64 11.14
CA LEU A 214 -6.92 17.85 11.93
C LEU A 214 -6.65 17.55 13.42
N ASP A 215 -6.79 16.31 13.85
CA ASP A 215 -6.43 15.84 15.20
C ASP A 215 -5.01 15.21 15.22
N GLY A 216 -4.26 15.25 14.11
CA GLY A 216 -2.92 14.66 13.98
C GLY A 216 -2.89 13.15 13.79
N ARG A 217 -4.05 12.52 13.53
CA ARG A 217 -4.16 11.07 13.34
C ARG A 217 -3.99 10.72 11.87
N ALA A 218 -3.05 9.81 11.60
CA ALA A 218 -2.86 9.22 10.28
C ALA A 218 -3.35 7.78 10.29
N VAL A 219 -4.50 7.53 9.65
CA VAL A 219 -5.12 6.20 9.59
C VAL A 219 -4.87 5.55 8.24
N GLY A 220 -4.34 4.32 8.24
CA GLY A 220 -4.09 3.55 7.04
C GLY A 220 -5.33 2.84 6.52
N GLU A 221 -5.23 2.33 5.30
CA GLU A 221 -6.27 1.56 4.62
C GLU A 221 -6.54 0.20 5.28
N VAL A 222 -5.61 -0.34 6.07
CA VAL A 222 -5.81 -1.67 6.66
C VAL A 222 -6.65 -1.60 7.93
N GLU A 223 -6.32 -0.67 8.84
CA GLU A 223 -6.87 -0.63 10.20
C GLU A 223 -8.41 -0.53 10.27
N PRO A 224 -9.09 0.36 9.51
CA PRO A 224 -10.55 0.48 9.54
C PRO A 224 -11.27 -0.79 9.10
N TYR A 225 -10.66 -1.57 8.19
CA TYR A 225 -11.30 -2.71 7.54
C TYR A 225 -10.95 -4.06 8.17
N ILE A 226 -10.15 -4.08 9.25
CA ILE A 226 -9.80 -5.30 10.00
C ILE A 226 -11.06 -6.07 10.42
N SER A 227 -12.08 -5.36 10.92
CA SER A 227 -13.32 -5.99 11.39
C SER A 227 -14.09 -6.68 10.25
N THR A 228 -14.18 -6.04 9.08
CA THR A 228 -14.83 -6.58 7.90
C THR A 228 -14.05 -7.78 7.34
N ALA A 229 -12.73 -7.69 7.25
CA ALA A 229 -11.90 -8.83 6.83
C ALA A 229 -12.03 -10.02 7.81
N ALA A 230 -12.13 -9.75 9.11
CA ALA A 230 -12.36 -10.79 10.12
C ALA A 230 -13.71 -11.49 9.94
N ARG A 231 -14.79 -10.75 9.62
CA ARG A 231 -16.09 -11.34 9.30
C ARG A 231 -16.02 -12.24 8.08
N ILE A 232 -15.36 -11.81 7.01
CA ILE A 232 -15.19 -12.63 5.80
C ILE A 232 -14.46 -13.93 6.12
N ASN A 233 -13.35 -13.87 6.86
CA ASN A 233 -12.58 -15.05 7.26
C ASN A 233 -13.39 -15.99 8.17
N LYS A 234 -14.20 -15.42 9.08
CA LYS A 234 -15.09 -16.19 9.96
C LYS A 234 -16.18 -16.91 9.17
N THR A 235 -16.81 -16.24 8.20
CA THR A 235 -17.81 -16.87 7.32
C THR A 235 -17.18 -17.96 6.45
N SER A 236 -15.95 -17.75 5.95
CA SER A 236 -15.19 -18.79 5.24
C SER A 236 -14.90 -20.00 6.13
N PHE A 237 -14.52 -19.78 7.39
CA PHE A 237 -14.29 -20.84 8.36
C PHE A 237 -15.57 -21.63 8.67
N ASP A 238 -16.69 -20.94 8.94
CA ASP A 238 -17.97 -21.59 9.21
C ASP A 238 -18.44 -22.44 8.01
N ARG A 239 -18.23 -21.93 6.78
CA ARG A 239 -18.49 -22.69 5.55
C ARG A 239 -17.62 -23.94 5.45
N LEU A 240 -16.32 -23.83 5.74
CA LEU A 240 -15.41 -24.98 5.74
C LEU A 240 -15.79 -26.01 6.81
N MET A 241 -16.23 -25.57 7.99
CA MET A 241 -16.75 -26.45 9.05
C MET A 241 -17.99 -27.22 8.58
N ALA A 242 -18.96 -26.53 7.96
CA ALA A 242 -20.16 -27.17 7.42
C ALA A 242 -19.81 -28.18 6.30
N GLN A 243 -18.89 -27.82 5.41
CA GLN A 243 -18.37 -28.72 4.36
C GLN A 243 -17.65 -29.95 4.93
N HIS A 244 -16.94 -29.78 6.04
CA HIS A 244 -16.12 -30.84 6.62
C HIS A 244 -16.93 -31.82 7.49
N PHE A 245 -17.89 -31.32 8.28
CA PHE A 245 -18.63 -32.14 9.25
C PHE A 245 -20.07 -32.48 8.85
N ASN A 246 -20.69 -31.66 8.00
CA ASN A 246 -22.12 -31.77 7.65
C ASN A 246 -22.36 -31.95 6.15
N SER A 247 -21.37 -32.47 5.40
CA SER A 247 -21.48 -32.67 3.95
C SER A 247 -22.21 -33.94 3.54
N TRP A 248 -22.59 -34.80 4.49
CA TRP A 248 -23.30 -36.05 4.23
C TRP A 248 -24.70 -36.07 4.85
N LYS A 249 -25.66 -36.63 4.12
CA LYS A 249 -26.99 -36.96 4.65
C LYS A 249 -26.87 -38.07 5.67
N VAL A 250 -27.45 -37.88 6.86
CA VAL A 250 -27.52 -38.93 7.87
C VAL A 250 -28.84 -39.68 7.69
N ARG A 251 -28.74 -40.96 7.33
CA ARG A 251 -29.91 -41.85 7.27
C ARG A 251 -30.30 -42.22 8.70
N THR A 252 -31.57 -42.02 9.04
CA THR A 252 -32.12 -42.30 10.37
C THR A 252 -33.26 -43.29 10.27
N VAL A 253 -33.37 -44.15 11.28
CA VAL A 253 -34.48 -45.09 11.43
C VAL A 253 -35.11 -44.85 12.79
N SER A 254 -36.43 -44.69 12.82
CA SER A 254 -37.20 -44.57 14.05
C SER A 254 -38.11 -45.78 14.22
N GLY A 255 -38.16 -46.32 15.45
CA GLY A 255 -38.98 -47.50 15.77
C GLY A 255 -38.22 -48.83 15.89
N MET A 256 -36.90 -48.87 15.68
CA MET A 256 -36.09 -50.09 15.91
C MET A 256 -35.56 -50.16 17.36
N VAL A 257 -35.59 -51.35 17.96
CA VAL A 257 -34.95 -51.64 19.25
C VAL A 257 -33.43 -51.59 19.06
N GLN A 258 -32.71 -50.92 19.96
CA GLN A 258 -31.26 -50.88 19.92
C GLN A 258 -30.73 -52.30 20.23
N PRO A 259 -29.93 -52.91 19.34
CA PRO A 259 -29.42 -54.27 19.57
C PRO A 259 -28.54 -54.32 20.81
N ASP A 260 -28.65 -55.39 21.59
CA ASP A 260 -27.97 -55.55 22.87
C ASP A 260 -26.46 -55.89 22.72
N ASP A 261 -26.01 -56.26 21.51
CA ASP A 261 -24.64 -56.71 21.23
C ASP A 261 -23.88 -55.77 20.25
N ASP A 262 -22.60 -55.50 20.54
CA ASP A 262 -21.79 -54.50 19.84
C ASP A 262 -21.49 -54.90 18.37
N GLU A 263 -21.39 -56.20 18.08
CA GLU A 263 -21.17 -56.71 16.71
C GLU A 263 -22.43 -56.54 15.84
N GLU A 264 -23.61 -56.74 16.41
CA GLU A 264 -24.90 -56.63 15.72
C GLU A 264 -25.26 -55.15 15.44
N ALA A 265 -24.88 -54.26 16.36
CA ALA A 265 -24.93 -52.81 16.15
C ALA A 265 -24.03 -52.35 14.99
N GLN A 266 -22.83 -52.95 14.83
CA GLN A 266 -21.93 -52.64 13.71
C GLN A 266 -22.46 -53.17 12.38
N GLN A 267 -22.99 -54.39 12.35
CA GLN A 267 -23.63 -54.99 11.16
C GLN A 267 -24.80 -54.13 10.67
N THR A 268 -25.63 -53.63 11.59
CA THR A 268 -26.79 -52.77 11.26
C THR A 268 -26.35 -51.40 10.72
N LYS A 269 -25.29 -50.82 11.28
CA LYS A 269 -24.67 -49.59 10.75
C LYS A 269 -24.04 -49.78 9.36
N LEU A 270 -23.47 -50.96 9.10
CA LEU A 270 -22.91 -51.33 7.79
C LEU A 270 -24.01 -51.45 6.72
N ARG A 271 -25.13 -52.10 7.02
CA ARG A 271 -26.30 -52.18 6.11
C ARG A 271 -26.85 -50.79 5.75
N LEU A 272 -27.01 -49.91 6.75
CA LEU A 272 -27.46 -48.53 6.53
C LEU A 272 -26.50 -47.69 5.64
N ARG A 273 -25.19 -47.99 5.67
CA ARG A 273 -24.16 -47.33 4.84
C ARG A 273 -24.11 -47.83 3.41
N GLN A 274 -24.44 -49.10 3.17
CA GLN A 274 -24.15 -49.78 1.90
C GLN A 274 -25.39 -50.05 1.04
N ASP A 275 -26.58 -50.19 1.64
CA ASP A 275 -27.80 -50.56 0.92
C ASP A 275 -28.58 -49.34 0.40
N ASP A 276 -29.08 -49.41 -0.84
CA ASP A 276 -29.90 -48.36 -1.48
C ASP A 276 -31.40 -48.47 -1.15
N ILE A 277 -31.84 -49.61 -0.61
CA ILE A 277 -33.24 -49.89 -0.26
C ILE A 277 -33.28 -50.36 1.20
N LEU A 278 -34.05 -49.65 2.02
CA LEU A 278 -34.25 -49.99 3.43
C LEU A 278 -35.61 -50.66 3.60
N VAL A 279 -35.61 -51.85 4.21
CA VAL A 279 -36.81 -52.65 4.48
C VAL A 279 -36.89 -52.88 5.98
N ALA A 280 -38.07 -52.67 6.57
CA ALA A 280 -38.36 -52.99 7.96
C ALA A 280 -39.52 -53.99 8.04
N GLU A 281 -39.45 -54.91 8.99
CA GLU A 281 -40.49 -55.92 9.23
C GLU A 281 -41.69 -55.32 9.98
N ASP A 282 -41.45 -54.29 10.79
CA ASP A 282 -42.48 -53.62 11.60
C ASP A 282 -43.13 -52.44 10.84
N PRO A 283 -44.47 -52.40 10.69
CA PRO A 283 -45.16 -51.36 9.93
C PRO A 283 -45.09 -49.96 10.56
N ASP A 284 -44.71 -49.84 11.83
CA ASP A 284 -44.50 -48.56 12.52
C ASP A 284 -43.08 -47.97 12.28
N THR A 285 -42.18 -48.71 11.64
CA THR A 285 -40.80 -48.26 11.38
C THR A 285 -40.78 -47.18 10.30
N ARG A 286 -40.27 -45.99 10.63
CA ARG A 286 -40.13 -44.89 9.67
C ARG A 286 -38.67 -44.63 9.35
N PHE A 287 -38.37 -44.70 8.06
CA PHE A 287 -37.10 -44.27 7.48
C PHE A 287 -37.16 -42.79 7.15
N GLY A 288 -36.12 -42.06 7.52
CA GLY A 288 -35.97 -40.65 7.23
C GLY A 288 -34.51 -40.29 6.97
N THR A 289 -34.29 -39.09 6.47
CA THR A 289 -32.97 -38.50 6.32
C THR A 289 -32.91 -37.20 7.11
N LEU A 290 -31.81 -36.99 7.84
CA LEU A 290 -31.40 -35.66 8.25
C LEU A 290 -30.61 -35.07 7.08
N ASP A 291 -31.16 -34.01 6.50
CA ASP A 291 -30.56 -33.32 5.35
C ASP A 291 -29.22 -32.69 5.72
N GLU A 292 -28.35 -32.54 4.72
CA GLU A 292 -27.11 -31.78 4.89
C GLU A 292 -27.39 -30.29 5.21
N THR A 293 -26.39 -29.61 5.76
CA THR A 293 -26.48 -28.16 5.95
C THR A 293 -26.35 -27.46 4.59
N PRO A 294 -27.36 -26.71 4.10
CA PRO A 294 -27.26 -26.02 2.82
C PRO A 294 -26.20 -24.91 2.91
N LEU A 295 -25.33 -24.84 1.89
CA LEU A 295 -24.20 -23.90 1.87
C LEU A 295 -24.57 -22.51 1.32
N ASP A 296 -25.75 -22.36 0.70
CA ASP A 296 -26.16 -21.13 0.02
C ASP A 296 -26.17 -19.92 0.95
N GLY A 297 -26.67 -20.09 2.18
CA GLY A 297 -26.67 -19.01 3.18
C GLY A 297 -25.25 -18.50 3.50
N PHE A 298 -24.27 -19.38 3.59
CA PHE A 298 -22.87 -19.00 3.82
C PHE A 298 -22.24 -18.32 2.61
N ILE A 299 -22.57 -18.77 1.39
CA ILE A 299 -22.07 -18.16 0.16
C ILE A 299 -22.62 -16.74 0.01
N GLN A 300 -23.92 -16.54 0.27
CA GLN A 300 -24.55 -15.22 0.21
C GLN A 300 -24.01 -14.29 1.30
N ALA A 301 -23.84 -14.77 2.54
CA ALA A 301 -23.23 -13.98 3.61
C ALA A 301 -21.79 -13.56 3.26
N HIS A 302 -20.99 -14.49 2.72
CA HIS A 302 -19.62 -14.21 2.29
C HIS A 302 -19.58 -13.14 1.19
N ARG A 303 -20.46 -13.24 0.20
CA ARG A 303 -20.58 -12.25 -0.88
C ARG A 303 -20.96 -10.87 -0.33
N ALA A 304 -21.94 -10.80 0.56
CA ALA A 304 -22.41 -9.55 1.16
C ALA A 304 -21.29 -8.84 1.97
N ASP A 305 -20.48 -9.60 2.72
CA ASP A 305 -19.33 -9.03 3.44
C ASP A 305 -18.23 -8.51 2.48
N VAL A 306 -17.97 -9.20 1.36
CA VAL A 306 -17.02 -8.75 0.33
C VAL A 306 -17.53 -7.49 -0.39
N GLU A 307 -18.83 -7.43 -0.69
CA GLU A 307 -19.46 -6.22 -1.26
C GLU A 307 -19.42 -5.05 -0.27
N THR A 308 -19.62 -5.33 1.02
CA THR A 308 -19.45 -4.33 2.09
C THR A 308 -18.01 -3.82 2.12
N LEU A 309 -17.01 -4.70 2.04
CA LEU A 309 -15.60 -4.31 1.99
C LEU A 309 -15.33 -3.40 0.78
N ALA A 310 -15.80 -3.78 -0.41
CA ALA A 310 -15.66 -2.99 -1.63
C ALA A 310 -16.21 -1.56 -1.47
N ALA A 311 -17.42 -1.45 -0.89
CA ALA A 311 -18.09 -0.17 -0.68
C ALA A 311 -17.33 0.73 0.30
N VAL A 312 -16.91 0.20 1.46
CA VAL A 312 -16.24 1.01 2.50
C VAL A 312 -14.78 1.35 2.14
N SER A 313 -14.10 0.49 1.38
CA SER A 313 -12.73 0.73 0.93
C SER A 313 -12.64 1.53 -0.36
N GLN A 314 -13.79 1.79 -1.02
CA GLN A 314 -13.88 2.36 -2.35
C GLN A 314 -13.07 1.55 -3.39
N THR A 315 -12.93 0.24 -3.16
CA THR A 315 -12.27 -0.67 -4.10
C THR A 315 -13.32 -1.24 -5.05
N PRO A 316 -13.11 -1.23 -6.37
CA PRO A 316 -14.10 -1.75 -7.31
C PRO A 316 -14.42 -3.23 -7.04
N SER A 317 -15.71 -3.55 -6.93
CA SER A 317 -16.17 -4.89 -6.53
C SER A 317 -15.72 -5.99 -7.48
N HIS A 318 -15.58 -5.70 -8.77
CA HIS A 318 -15.08 -6.65 -9.77
C HIS A 318 -13.61 -7.02 -9.56
N GLN A 319 -12.79 -6.15 -8.95
CA GLN A 319 -11.41 -6.46 -8.57
C GLN A 319 -11.35 -7.44 -7.38
N LEU A 320 -12.33 -7.41 -6.48
CA LEU A 320 -12.41 -8.30 -5.31
C LEU A 320 -13.10 -9.64 -5.62
N THR A 321 -14.16 -9.62 -6.42
CA THR A 321 -15.02 -10.79 -6.68
C THR A 321 -14.68 -11.52 -7.98
N GLY A 322 -13.96 -10.88 -8.90
CA GLY A 322 -13.69 -11.40 -10.24
C GLY A 322 -14.94 -11.50 -11.14
N GLN A 323 -16.11 -11.11 -10.66
CA GLN A 323 -17.35 -11.15 -11.44
C GLN A 323 -17.46 -9.89 -12.31
N MET A 324 -17.25 -10.06 -13.61
CA MET A 324 -17.55 -9.04 -14.62
C MET A 324 -18.69 -9.56 -15.50
N ILE A 325 -19.92 -9.10 -15.25
CA ILE A 325 -21.08 -9.48 -16.05
C ILE A 325 -21.60 -8.23 -16.77
N ASN A 326 -21.46 -8.21 -18.10
CA ASN A 326 -22.08 -7.24 -19.02
C ASN A 326 -21.81 -5.75 -18.73
N LEU A 327 -20.59 -5.38 -18.32
CA LEU A 327 -20.21 -3.97 -18.14
C LEU A 327 -19.79 -3.36 -19.49
N SER A 328 -20.38 -2.20 -19.84
CA SER A 328 -19.84 -1.34 -20.91
C SER A 328 -18.58 -0.61 -20.44
N ALA A 329 -17.83 0.00 -21.36
CA ALA A 329 -16.66 0.81 -21.01
C ALA A 329 -17.02 1.96 -20.05
N GLU A 330 -18.19 2.58 -20.22
CA GLU A 330 -18.71 3.63 -19.35
C GLU A 330 -19.07 3.10 -17.97
N ALA A 331 -19.65 1.90 -17.88
CA ALA A 331 -19.99 1.27 -16.62
C ALA A 331 -18.73 0.85 -15.83
N LEU A 332 -17.68 0.41 -16.53
CA LEU A 332 -16.37 0.13 -15.91
C LEU A 332 -15.72 1.42 -15.39
N ALA A 333 -15.69 2.47 -16.22
CA ALA A 333 -15.17 3.78 -15.81
C ALA A 333 -15.94 4.35 -14.60
N ALA A 334 -17.26 4.22 -14.58
CA ALA A 334 -18.08 4.65 -13.44
C ALA A 334 -17.76 3.85 -12.16
N ALA A 335 -17.46 2.55 -12.28
CA ALA A 335 -17.08 1.70 -11.17
C ALA A 335 -15.66 2.01 -10.63
N GLU A 336 -14.73 2.41 -11.50
CA GLU A 336 -13.36 2.81 -11.11
C GLU A 336 -13.27 4.26 -10.61
N ALA A 337 -14.22 5.13 -10.98
CA ALA A 337 -14.18 6.56 -10.66
C ALA A 337 -14.03 6.89 -9.16
N SER A 338 -14.59 6.07 -8.26
CA SER A 338 -14.40 6.27 -6.82
C SER A 338 -12.98 5.95 -6.36
N LEU A 339 -12.38 4.88 -6.89
CA LEU A 339 -10.98 4.55 -6.64
C LEU A 339 -10.05 5.62 -7.20
N GLU A 340 -10.33 6.12 -8.41
CA GLU A 340 -9.55 7.20 -9.03
C GLU A 340 -9.58 8.48 -8.19
N ARG A 341 -10.77 8.92 -7.74
CA ARG A 341 -10.90 10.09 -6.86
C ARG A 341 -10.11 9.95 -5.56
N LYS A 342 -10.18 8.77 -4.93
CA LYS A 342 -9.40 8.45 -3.73
C LYS A 342 -7.90 8.45 -4.02
N ALA A 343 -7.48 7.87 -5.14
CA ALA A 343 -6.08 7.90 -5.56
C ALA A 343 -5.61 9.33 -5.80
N ASP A 344 -6.41 10.19 -6.42
CA ASP A 344 -6.09 11.60 -6.67
C ASP A 344 -5.97 12.42 -5.40
N GLU A 345 -6.76 12.13 -4.36
CA GLU A 345 -6.58 12.69 -3.02
C GLU A 345 -5.20 12.32 -2.45
N PHE A 346 -4.83 11.04 -2.50
CA PHE A 346 -3.52 10.59 -2.03
C PHE A 346 -2.35 11.09 -2.88
N LYS A 347 -2.53 11.30 -4.18
CA LYS A 347 -1.51 11.92 -5.04
C LYS A 347 -1.17 13.33 -4.58
N ARG A 348 -2.16 14.09 -4.06
CA ARG A 348 -1.91 15.45 -3.54
C ARG A 348 -1.10 15.41 -2.25
N THR A 349 -1.51 14.59 -1.29
CA THR A 349 -0.84 14.52 0.03
C THR A 349 0.55 13.90 -0.08
N LEU A 350 0.68 12.74 -0.74
CA LEU A 350 1.98 12.09 -0.96
C LEU A 350 2.87 12.88 -1.92
N GLY A 351 2.28 13.64 -2.85
CA GLY A 351 3.00 14.55 -3.74
C GLY A 351 3.72 15.63 -2.95
N SER A 352 3.00 16.30 -2.05
CA SER A 352 3.59 17.29 -1.14
C SER A 352 4.74 16.72 -0.30
N SER A 353 4.63 15.48 0.19
CA SER A 353 5.72 14.80 0.90
C SER A 353 6.94 14.53 0.00
N HIS A 354 6.73 14.17 -1.27
CA HIS A 354 7.83 14.03 -2.23
C HIS A 354 8.48 15.36 -2.55
N ASP A 355 7.69 16.42 -2.72
CA ASP A 355 8.18 17.77 -3.02
C ASP A 355 9.06 18.28 -1.87
N GLN A 356 8.62 18.09 -0.62
CA GLN A 356 9.41 18.39 0.57
C GLN A 356 10.74 17.59 0.60
N ALA A 357 10.70 16.29 0.30
CA ALA A 357 11.91 15.47 0.28
C ALA A 357 12.89 15.85 -0.83
N LEU A 358 12.38 16.23 -2.00
CA LEU A 358 13.17 16.68 -3.15
C LEU A 358 13.79 18.05 -2.89
N ARG A 359 13.07 18.98 -2.26
CA ARG A 359 13.61 20.27 -1.81
C ARG A 359 14.74 20.09 -0.78
N LEU A 360 14.56 19.19 0.20
CA LEU A 360 15.63 18.88 1.16
C LEU A 360 16.86 18.27 0.48
N ALA A 361 16.65 17.38 -0.49
CA ALA A 361 17.75 16.84 -1.28
C ALA A 361 18.46 17.89 -2.14
N ALA A 362 17.72 18.85 -2.71
CA ALA A 362 18.28 19.98 -3.43
C ALA A 362 19.19 20.83 -2.54
N ALA A 363 18.74 21.13 -1.32
CA ALA A 363 19.52 21.86 -0.32
C ALA A 363 20.84 21.14 0.01
N ILE A 364 20.82 19.81 0.13
CA ILE A 364 22.02 19.00 0.38
C ILE A 364 23.01 19.03 -0.80
N GLU A 365 22.51 19.08 -2.04
CA GLU A 365 23.35 19.20 -3.24
C GLU A 365 23.88 20.63 -3.47
N GLY A 366 23.46 21.60 -2.65
CA GLY A 366 23.84 23.01 -2.78
C GLY A 366 23.02 23.80 -3.80
N ASP A 367 21.92 23.25 -4.30
CA ASP A 367 20.99 23.94 -5.20
C ASP A 367 19.94 24.70 -4.38
N THR A 368 20.28 25.93 -3.97
CA THR A 368 19.43 26.75 -3.11
C THR A 368 18.16 27.23 -3.80
N ASP A 369 18.21 27.43 -5.12
CA ASP A 369 17.07 27.90 -5.90
C ASP A 369 15.99 26.81 -5.96
N ALA A 370 16.40 25.57 -6.28
CA ALA A 370 15.48 24.43 -6.26
C ALA A 370 14.99 24.07 -4.84
N ALA A 371 15.81 24.31 -3.80
CA ALA A 371 15.40 24.08 -2.42
C ALA A 371 14.32 25.07 -1.94
N GLN A 372 14.35 26.31 -2.43
CA GLN A 372 13.41 27.37 -2.06
C GLN A 372 12.16 27.42 -2.95
N ASP A 373 12.16 26.75 -4.10
CA ASP A 373 11.01 26.69 -5.00
C ASP A 373 9.88 25.81 -4.43
N VAL A 374 8.96 26.44 -3.70
CA VAL A 374 7.74 25.80 -3.16
C VAL A 374 6.67 25.53 -4.24
N SER A 375 6.84 26.05 -5.46
CA SER A 375 5.90 25.85 -6.56
C SER A 375 6.21 24.61 -7.40
N ALA A 376 7.42 24.08 -7.26
CA ALA A 376 7.83 22.84 -7.88
C ALA A 376 7.08 21.65 -7.26
N HIS A 377 6.59 20.76 -8.12
CA HIS A 377 5.79 19.62 -7.72
C HIS A 377 6.10 18.38 -8.54
N VAL A 378 5.89 17.21 -7.94
CA VAL A 378 5.96 15.93 -8.64
C VAL A 378 4.82 15.75 -9.62
N THR A 379 5.13 15.13 -10.74
CA THR A 379 4.14 14.65 -11.70
C THR A 379 3.88 13.16 -11.49
N TRP A 380 2.67 12.73 -11.84
CA TRP A 380 2.22 11.36 -11.68
C TRP A 380 1.99 10.72 -13.05
N ALA A 381 2.43 9.48 -13.22
CA ALA A 381 2.13 8.69 -14.40
C ALA A 381 0.63 8.45 -14.54
N ASP A 382 0.12 8.50 -15.77
CA ASP A 382 -1.24 8.08 -16.07
C ASP A 382 -1.32 6.55 -16.11
N MET A 383 -1.87 5.97 -15.04
CA MET A 383 -2.11 4.53 -14.89
C MET A 383 -3.56 4.13 -15.19
N GLY A 384 -4.34 5.02 -15.82
CA GLY A 384 -5.74 4.76 -16.14
C GLY A 384 -5.93 3.67 -17.21
N SER A 385 -7.07 2.98 -17.15
CA SER A 385 -7.44 1.86 -18.03
C SER A 385 -7.96 2.29 -19.43
N ARG A 386 -7.72 3.54 -19.84
CA ARG A 386 -8.29 4.10 -21.09
C ARG A 386 -7.69 3.44 -22.32
N SER A 387 -8.52 3.18 -23.33
CA SER A 387 -7.99 2.67 -24.60
C SER A 387 -7.12 3.74 -25.28
N LEU A 388 -5.98 3.33 -25.83
CA LEU A 388 -5.08 4.21 -26.57
C LEU A 388 -5.80 4.92 -27.72
N ALA A 389 -6.71 4.22 -28.41
CA ALA A 389 -7.50 4.78 -29.50
C ALA A 389 -8.41 5.94 -29.05
N GLN A 390 -9.11 5.78 -27.91
CA GLN A 390 -9.93 6.85 -27.34
C GLN A 390 -9.06 8.01 -26.84
N ALA A 391 -7.91 7.72 -26.22
CA ALA A 391 -6.99 8.75 -25.76
C ALA A 391 -6.42 9.57 -26.92
N VAL A 392 -5.95 8.93 -27.99
CA VAL A 392 -5.41 9.61 -29.17
C VAL A 392 -6.48 10.42 -29.92
N ASP A 393 -7.71 9.89 -30.06
CA ASP A 393 -8.82 10.65 -30.64
C ASP A 393 -9.16 11.91 -29.81
N ALA A 394 -9.23 11.76 -28.48
CA ALA A 394 -9.47 12.88 -27.58
C ALA A 394 -8.34 13.92 -27.63
N LEU A 395 -7.07 13.49 -27.64
CA LEU A 395 -5.91 14.38 -27.74
C LEU A 395 -5.84 15.07 -29.12
N GLY A 396 -6.17 14.36 -30.19
CA GLY A 396 -6.27 14.92 -31.54
C GLY A 396 -7.32 16.03 -31.62
N LYS A 397 -8.51 15.79 -31.05
CA LYS A 397 -9.57 16.81 -30.92
C LYS A 397 -9.14 17.97 -30.02
N ALA A 398 -8.44 17.70 -28.92
CA ALA A 398 -7.93 18.75 -28.04
C ALA A 398 -6.92 19.66 -28.77
N SER A 399 -6.01 19.07 -29.56
CA SER A 399 -5.08 19.82 -30.41
C SER A 399 -5.83 20.68 -31.45
N GLN A 400 -6.75 20.07 -32.20
CA GLN A 400 -7.44 20.74 -33.30
C GLN A 400 -8.48 21.79 -32.86
N MET A 401 -9.26 21.48 -31.82
CA MET A 401 -10.39 22.33 -31.39
C MET A 401 -9.98 23.39 -30.38
N LEU A 402 -9.07 23.07 -29.47
CA LEU A 402 -8.61 24.00 -28.42
C LEU A 402 -7.28 24.69 -28.78
N GLY A 403 -6.63 24.28 -29.86
CA GLY A 403 -5.34 24.84 -30.30
C GLY A 403 -4.18 24.50 -29.37
N ILE A 404 -4.28 23.44 -28.58
CA ILE A 404 -3.20 23.03 -27.67
C ILE A 404 -2.03 22.50 -28.51
N PRO A 405 -0.79 22.99 -28.30
CA PRO A 405 0.37 22.53 -29.05
C PRO A 405 0.52 20.99 -28.98
N PRO A 406 0.70 20.30 -30.13
CA PRO A 406 0.85 18.85 -30.15
C PRO A 406 1.96 18.33 -29.22
N SER A 407 3.06 19.07 -29.11
CA SER A 407 4.20 18.74 -28.24
C SER A 407 3.85 18.72 -26.75
N ALA A 408 2.87 19.52 -26.32
CA ALA A 408 2.38 19.53 -24.94
C ALA A 408 1.45 18.35 -24.63
N LEU A 409 0.90 17.69 -25.65
CA LEU A 409 -0.03 16.56 -25.50
C LEU A 409 0.70 15.21 -25.48
N TRP A 410 1.95 15.14 -25.94
CA TRP A 410 2.74 13.92 -25.97
C TRP A 410 2.86 13.23 -24.62
N SER A 411 3.05 13.99 -23.54
CA SER A 411 3.14 13.45 -22.18
C SER A 411 1.81 12.94 -21.62
N ARG A 412 0.69 13.16 -22.32
CA ARG A 412 -0.64 12.68 -21.92
C ARG A 412 -1.08 11.43 -22.67
N ILE A 413 -0.26 10.94 -23.59
CA ILE A 413 -0.54 9.69 -24.29
C ILE A 413 -0.28 8.52 -23.32
N PRO A 414 -1.26 7.64 -23.09
CA PRO A 414 -1.07 6.50 -22.19
C PRO A 414 0.12 5.63 -22.61
N GLY A 415 0.97 5.28 -21.63
CA GLY A 415 2.14 4.43 -21.84
C GLY A 415 3.39 5.14 -22.36
N VAL A 416 3.33 6.45 -22.61
CA VAL A 416 4.50 7.26 -23.01
C VAL A 416 5.24 7.72 -21.76
N THR A 417 6.55 7.51 -21.73
CA THR A 417 7.41 7.95 -20.63
C THR A 417 7.95 9.37 -20.86
N GLN A 418 8.49 10.00 -19.82
CA GLN A 418 9.13 11.30 -19.98
C GLN A 418 10.37 11.26 -20.88
N ASP A 419 11.08 10.13 -20.91
CA ASP A 419 12.21 9.91 -21.80
C ASP A 419 11.76 9.90 -23.26
N ASP A 420 10.63 9.25 -23.57
CA ASP A 420 10.04 9.26 -24.91
C ASP A 420 9.65 10.68 -25.33
N VAL A 421 9.04 11.46 -24.42
CA VAL A 421 8.68 12.87 -24.69
C VAL A 421 9.92 13.72 -24.94
N ALA A 422 10.98 13.54 -24.14
CA ALA A 422 12.24 14.26 -24.31
C ALA A 422 12.92 13.88 -25.64
N GLU A 423 12.88 12.61 -26.02
CA GLU A 423 13.36 12.14 -27.32
C GLU A 423 12.55 12.76 -28.48
N TRP A 424 11.23 12.77 -28.41
CA TRP A 424 10.38 13.38 -29.44
C TRP A 424 10.57 14.89 -29.55
N GLN A 425 10.79 15.58 -28.43
CA GLN A 425 11.14 17.01 -28.43
C GLN A 425 12.48 17.24 -29.14
N ARG A 426 13.49 16.41 -28.86
CA ARG A 426 14.78 16.48 -29.55
C ARG A 426 14.65 16.20 -31.04
N LEU A 427 13.93 15.15 -31.44
CA LEU A 427 13.70 14.81 -32.85
C LEU A 427 12.92 15.90 -33.59
N ALA A 428 11.94 16.53 -32.94
CA ALA A 428 11.21 17.65 -33.52
C ALA A 428 12.10 18.89 -33.72
N GLN A 429 12.98 19.20 -32.76
CA GLN A 429 13.96 20.29 -32.90
C GLN A 429 14.97 20.01 -34.02
N GLU A 430 15.45 18.77 -34.15
CA GLU A 430 16.35 18.36 -35.24
C GLU A 430 15.66 18.43 -36.61
N GLY A 431 14.40 17.99 -36.70
CA GLY A 431 13.59 18.08 -37.91
C GLY A 431 13.33 19.52 -38.36
N ASP A 432 12.97 20.40 -37.42
CA ASP A 432 12.77 21.83 -37.68
C ASP A 432 14.08 22.51 -38.11
N ALA A 433 15.22 22.14 -37.53
CA ALA A 433 16.52 22.69 -37.93
C ALA A 433 16.91 22.32 -39.37
N MET A 434 16.66 21.08 -39.80
CA MET A 434 16.86 20.67 -41.19
C MET A 434 15.89 21.37 -42.15
N LEU A 435 14.64 21.56 -41.74
CA LEU A 435 13.64 22.26 -42.55
C LEU A 435 14.00 23.75 -42.72
N GLN A 436 14.50 24.40 -41.67
CA GLN A 436 15.00 25.78 -41.72
C GLN A 436 16.27 25.91 -42.59
N LEU A 437 17.16 24.92 -42.56
CA LEU A 437 18.33 24.90 -43.43
C LEU A 437 17.94 24.73 -44.91
N ALA A 438 17.02 23.81 -45.20
CA ALA A 438 16.49 23.61 -46.55
C ALA A 438 15.81 24.89 -47.08
N GLN A 439 14.99 25.55 -46.27
CA GLN A 439 14.34 26.82 -46.65
C GLN A 439 15.35 27.95 -46.89
N ARG A 440 16.44 28.02 -46.10
CA ARG A 440 17.51 29.01 -46.35
C ARG A 440 18.31 28.71 -47.61
N ILE A 441 18.57 27.43 -47.91
CA ILE A 441 19.22 27.03 -49.16
C ILE A 441 18.33 27.34 -50.36
N GLU A 442 17.03 27.05 -50.30
CA GLU A 442 16.08 27.41 -51.35
C GLU A 442 15.98 28.93 -51.55
N GLN A 443 15.97 29.72 -50.46
CA GLN A 443 16.00 31.19 -50.56
C GLN A 443 17.30 31.70 -51.18
N GLN A 444 18.45 31.14 -50.81
CA GLN A 444 19.74 31.51 -51.41
C GLN A 444 19.85 31.09 -52.88
N MET A 445 19.28 29.95 -53.26
CA MET A 445 19.21 29.52 -54.66
C MET A 445 18.27 30.39 -55.48
N ALA A 446 17.12 30.79 -54.93
CA ALA A 446 16.19 31.72 -55.58
C ALA A 446 16.79 33.14 -55.74
N ASP A 447 17.59 33.61 -54.77
CA ASP A 447 18.31 34.88 -54.87
C ASP A 447 19.46 34.83 -55.89
N LEU A 448 20.05 33.65 -56.13
CA LEU A 448 21.07 33.43 -57.17
C LEU A 448 20.44 33.39 -58.58
N ASP A 449 19.28 32.77 -58.74
CA ASP A 449 18.54 32.71 -60.02
C ASP A 449 17.95 34.08 -60.44
N LEU A 450 17.81 35.04 -59.51
CA LEU A 450 17.39 36.43 -59.78
C LEU A 450 18.58 37.35 -60.11
N ALA A 451 19.82 36.87 -59.98
CA ALA A 451 21.05 37.62 -60.22
C ALA A 451 21.75 37.26 -61.55
N GLU A 452 21.28 36.24 -62.26
CA GLU A 452 21.52 36.00 -63.70
C GLU A 452 20.46 36.70 -64.57
#